data_AF-A0A5A9N6U2-F1
#
_entry.id   AF-A0A5A9N6U2-F1
#
_cell.length_a   1.000
_cell.length_b   1.000
_cell.length_c   1.000
_cell.angle_alpha   90.00
_cell.angle_beta   90.00
_cell.angle_gamma   90.00
#
_symmetry.space_group_name_H-M   'P 1'
#
loop_
_entity.id
_entity.type
_entity.pdbx_description
1 polymer ?
#
loop_
_entity_poly.entity_id
_entity_poly.type
_entity_poly.pdbx_seq_one_letter_code
_entity_poly.pdbx_strand_id
1 'polypeptide(L)'
;MLLGDLGAEVIKVERPGSGDDTRAWGPPFVGEESAYFLSVNRNKKSIAVNLKDPNGAKLVTQLAQVCDILVENYLPGKLHEMGLGYEDLREVAPQLIYCSVSGYGQTGPESHKPGYDSIASAVSGMMHITGPEDGDPVRPGLAMTDLATGLYTHGAIMAALLQRQRTGKGLHIDCNLLSSQVACLTHIAANYLNAGKEARRWGTAHESIVPYQVF
;
A
#
# COMPACT_ATOMS: atom_id res chain seq x y z
N MET A 1 8.24 -0.06 6.95
CA MET A 1 9.54 -0.71 7.26
C MET A 1 10.64 -0.10 6.42
N LEU A 2 10.52 -0.03 5.09
CA LEU A 2 11.59 0.45 4.20
C LEU A 2 12.15 1.83 4.60
N LEU A 3 11.29 2.81 4.89
CA LEU A 3 11.75 4.12 5.38
C LEU A 3 12.57 4.00 6.68
N GLY A 4 12.14 3.14 7.62
CA GLY A 4 12.87 2.88 8.85
C GLY A 4 14.19 2.14 8.63
N ASP A 5 14.23 1.20 7.67
CA ASP A 5 15.47 0.53 7.25
C ASP A 5 16.48 1.52 6.62
N LEU A 6 15.98 2.59 6.00
CA LEU A 6 16.78 3.70 5.46
C LEU A 6 17.13 4.77 6.50
N GLY A 7 16.79 4.56 7.78
CA GLY A 7 17.16 5.43 8.89
C GLY A 7 16.11 6.46 9.30
N ALA A 8 14.91 6.44 8.74
CA ALA A 8 13.83 7.31 9.21
C ALA A 8 13.33 6.86 10.59
N GLU A 9 13.01 7.83 11.46
CA GLU A 9 12.24 7.54 12.67
C GLU A 9 10.77 7.34 12.29
N VAL A 10 10.25 6.13 12.51
CA VAL A 10 8.86 5.78 12.15
C VAL A 10 8.04 5.55 13.41
N ILE A 11 7.04 6.41 13.62
CA ILE A 11 6.04 6.26 14.69
C ILE A 11 4.79 5.61 14.10
N LYS A 12 4.48 4.40 14.54
CA LYS A 12 3.23 3.72 14.21
C LYS A 12 2.16 4.11 15.21
N VAL A 13 1.13 4.81 14.74
CA VAL A 13 -0.07 5.15 15.51
C VAL A 13 -1.07 4.01 15.39
N GLU A 14 -1.43 3.40 16.52
CA GLU A 14 -2.28 2.21 16.57
C GLU A 14 -3.52 2.42 17.46
N ARG A 15 -4.51 1.53 17.33
CA ARG A 15 -5.71 1.56 18.17
C ARG A 15 -5.38 1.10 19.60
N PRO A 16 -5.90 1.76 20.65
CA PRO A 16 -5.79 1.27 22.01
C PRO A 16 -6.41 -0.13 22.17
N GLY A 17 -5.76 -0.97 22.97
CA GLY A 17 -6.21 -2.33 23.28
C GLY A 17 -5.83 -3.37 22.23
N SER A 18 -6.21 -3.18 20.97
CA SER A 18 -6.00 -4.18 19.91
C SER A 18 -4.80 -3.93 19.01
N GLY A 19 -4.39 -2.68 18.82
CA GLY A 19 -3.34 -2.31 17.88
C GLY A 19 -3.72 -2.51 16.39
N ASP A 20 -2.70 -2.75 15.57
CA ASP A 20 -2.82 -3.20 14.18
C ASP A 20 -3.36 -4.64 14.09
N ASP A 21 -4.26 -4.90 13.14
CA ASP A 21 -4.89 -6.22 12.97
C ASP A 21 -3.87 -7.34 12.76
N THR A 22 -2.74 -7.05 12.10
CA THR A 22 -1.69 -8.03 11.82
C THR A 22 -1.03 -8.59 13.08
N ARG A 23 -1.16 -7.92 14.25
CA ARG A 23 -0.71 -8.47 15.55
C ARG A 23 -1.40 -9.77 15.90
N ALA A 24 -2.65 -9.94 15.48
CA ALA A 24 -3.46 -11.13 15.73
C ALA A 24 -3.41 -12.17 14.58
N TRP A 25 -2.75 -11.87 13.46
CA TRP A 25 -2.75 -12.74 12.28
C TRP A 25 -1.76 -13.88 12.43
N GLY A 26 -2.16 -14.96 13.09
CA GLY A 26 -1.37 -16.19 13.17
C GLY A 26 -2.23 -17.44 12.98
N PRO A 27 -1.64 -18.65 13.07
CA PRO A 27 -0.22 -18.93 13.38
C PRO A 27 0.77 -18.66 12.21
N PRO A 28 2.10 -18.59 12.46
CA PRO A 28 2.77 -18.76 13.76
C PRO A 28 2.91 -17.47 14.57
N PHE A 29 3.07 -17.63 15.89
CA PHE A 29 3.35 -16.57 16.86
C PHE A 29 4.77 -16.72 17.41
N VAL A 30 5.43 -15.60 17.69
CA VAL A 30 6.71 -15.52 18.41
C VAL A 30 6.45 -14.81 19.74
N GLY A 31 6.31 -15.59 20.81
CA GLY A 31 5.74 -15.08 22.06
C GLY A 31 4.26 -14.71 21.85
N GLU A 32 3.88 -13.49 22.23
CA GLU A 32 2.51 -12.97 22.07
C GLU A 32 2.29 -12.27 20.72
N GLU A 33 3.34 -12.08 19.91
CA GLU A 33 3.27 -11.33 18.66
C GLU A 33 3.18 -12.26 17.44
N SER A 34 2.32 -11.92 16.48
CA SER A 34 2.27 -12.62 15.20
C SER A 34 3.58 -12.46 14.41
N ALA A 35 4.05 -13.54 13.79
CA ALA A 35 5.15 -13.48 12.84
C ALA A 35 4.84 -12.57 11.64
N TYR A 36 3.55 -12.43 11.27
CA TYR A 36 3.11 -11.49 10.25
C TYR A 36 3.42 -10.05 10.67
N PHE A 37 2.97 -9.64 11.87
CA PHE A 37 3.22 -8.29 12.38
C PHE A 37 4.72 -7.98 12.42
N LEU A 38 5.51 -8.91 12.95
CA LEU A 38 6.96 -8.78 13.07
C LEU A 38 7.64 -8.62 11.70
N SER A 39 7.15 -9.32 10.67
CA SER A 39 7.74 -9.28 9.33
C SER A 39 7.68 -7.91 8.65
N VAL A 40 6.63 -7.11 8.91
CA VAL A 40 6.36 -5.83 8.20
C VAL A 40 6.43 -4.57 9.09
N ASN A 41 6.69 -4.73 10.39
CA ASN A 41 6.72 -3.62 11.37
C ASN A 41 8.07 -3.39 12.08
N ARG A 42 9.16 -4.05 11.67
CA ARG A 42 10.50 -3.72 12.19
C ARG A 42 10.86 -2.24 12.04
N ASN A 43 11.74 -1.76 12.93
CA ASN A 43 12.26 -0.37 12.98
C ASN A 43 11.21 0.71 13.25
N LYS A 44 10.02 0.35 13.77
CA LYS A 44 8.98 1.30 14.17
C LYS A 44 8.89 1.41 15.69
N LYS A 45 8.69 2.63 16.18
CA LYS A 45 8.13 2.89 17.51
C LYS A 45 6.60 2.74 17.43
N SER A 46 5.95 2.39 18.53
CA SER A 46 4.49 2.24 18.59
C SER A 46 3.90 3.15 19.66
N ILE A 47 2.79 3.82 19.33
CA ILE A 47 1.94 4.55 20.27
C ILE A 47 0.48 4.18 20.02
N ALA A 48 -0.32 4.08 21.08
CA ALA A 48 -1.75 3.84 20.99
C ALA A 48 -2.52 5.15 21.10
N VAL A 49 -3.33 5.49 20.09
CA VAL A 49 -4.12 6.74 20.04
C VAL A 49 -5.53 6.44 19.54
N ASN A 50 -6.53 6.88 20.30
CA ASN A 50 -7.91 6.82 19.84
C ASN A 50 -8.21 8.04 18.96
N LEU A 51 -8.20 7.86 17.64
CA LEU A 51 -8.46 8.96 16.68
C LEU A 51 -9.89 9.51 16.74
N LYS A 52 -10.84 8.76 17.33
CA LYS A 52 -12.21 9.24 17.54
C LYS A 52 -12.33 10.21 18.71
N ASP A 53 -11.34 10.23 19.61
CA ASP A 53 -11.25 11.23 20.67
C ASP A 53 -10.64 12.51 20.08
N PRO A 54 -11.25 13.69 20.24
CA PRO A 54 -10.69 14.96 19.78
C PRO A 54 -9.25 15.22 20.27
N ASN A 55 -8.89 14.73 21.47
CA ASN A 55 -7.51 14.82 21.96
C ASN A 55 -6.55 13.90 21.20
N GLY A 56 -7.03 12.73 20.76
CA GLY A 56 -6.27 11.82 19.92
C GLY A 56 -6.04 12.39 18.53
N ALA A 57 -7.07 12.98 17.91
CA ALA A 57 -6.92 13.70 16.64
C ALA A 57 -5.92 14.86 16.79
N LYS A 58 -6.05 15.68 17.83
CA LYS A 58 -5.12 16.78 18.12
C LYS A 58 -3.67 16.32 18.28
N LEU A 59 -3.44 15.18 18.94
CA LEU A 59 -2.10 14.60 19.07
C LEU A 59 -1.52 14.23 17.71
N VAL A 60 -2.30 13.62 16.81
CA VAL A 60 -1.85 13.30 15.44
C VAL A 60 -1.57 14.56 14.65
N THR A 61 -2.39 15.60 14.77
CA THR A 61 -2.12 16.91 14.15
C THR A 61 -0.80 17.52 14.65
N GLN A 62 -0.51 17.42 15.95
CA GLN A 62 0.77 17.88 16.52
C GLN A 62 1.97 17.06 16.00
N LEU A 63 1.81 15.74 15.87
CA LEU A 63 2.84 14.90 15.25
C LEU A 63 3.06 15.29 13.78
N ALA A 64 1.98 15.54 13.03
CA ALA A 64 2.06 15.93 11.62
C ALA A 64 2.83 17.25 11.41
N GLN A 65 2.81 18.18 12.37
CA GLN A 65 3.57 19.43 12.31
C GLN A 65 5.09 19.23 12.40
N VAL A 66 5.54 18.16 13.07
CA VAL A 66 6.97 17.87 13.28
C VAL A 66 7.48 16.72 12.42
N CYS A 67 6.59 15.93 11.84
CA CYS A 67 6.92 14.83 10.94
C CYS A 67 7.08 15.29 9.49
N ASP A 68 7.91 14.58 8.75
CA ASP A 68 8.10 14.82 7.32
C ASP A 68 7.01 14.19 6.45
N ILE A 69 6.55 13.02 6.87
CA ILE A 69 5.66 12.14 6.10
C ILE A 69 4.57 11.60 7.02
N LEU A 70 3.34 11.59 6.53
CA LEU A 70 2.24 10.83 7.11
C LEU A 70 1.81 9.78 6.09
N VAL A 71 1.72 8.52 6.52
CA VAL A 71 1.20 7.42 5.69
C VAL A 71 -0.02 6.82 6.35
N GLU A 72 -1.09 6.69 5.58
CA GLU A 72 -2.36 6.12 6.03
C GLU A 72 -2.99 5.27 4.93
N ASN A 73 -3.81 4.30 5.35
CA ASN A 73 -4.48 3.37 4.44
C ASN A 73 -5.97 3.18 4.80
N TYR A 74 -6.62 4.24 5.28
CA TYR A 74 -8.06 4.21 5.54
C TYR A 74 -8.85 4.31 4.23
N LEU A 75 -10.15 3.99 4.31
CA LEU A 75 -11.06 4.31 3.20
C LEU A 75 -11.04 5.82 2.92
N PRO A 76 -11.06 6.24 1.64
CA PRO A 76 -11.09 7.65 1.27
C PRO A 76 -12.16 8.44 2.04
N GLY A 77 -11.76 9.60 2.55
CA GLY A 77 -12.60 10.49 3.37
C GLY A 77 -12.64 10.16 4.87
N LYS A 78 -12.21 8.96 5.30
CA LYS A 78 -12.40 8.56 6.70
C LYS A 78 -11.63 9.39 7.71
N LEU A 79 -10.40 9.77 7.39
CA LEU A 79 -9.60 10.66 8.25
C LEU A 79 -10.04 12.12 8.14
N HIS A 80 -10.61 12.53 7.01
CA HIS A 80 -11.19 13.88 6.88
C HIS A 80 -12.37 14.08 7.85
N GLU A 81 -13.21 13.06 8.07
CA GLU A 81 -14.25 13.08 9.11
C GLU A 81 -13.71 13.35 10.53
N MET A 82 -12.41 13.12 10.75
CA MET A 82 -11.72 13.32 12.03
C MET A 82 -10.82 14.58 12.05
N GLY A 83 -10.86 15.41 11.00
CA GLY A 83 -9.97 16.57 10.85
C GLY A 83 -8.51 16.20 10.60
N LEU A 84 -8.26 15.00 10.07
CA LEU A 84 -6.94 14.44 9.79
C LEU A 84 -6.73 14.17 8.30
N GLY A 85 -7.57 14.72 7.42
CA GLY A 85 -7.40 14.62 5.98
C GLY A 85 -6.23 15.47 5.47
N TYR A 86 -5.86 15.27 4.21
CA TYR A 86 -4.76 16.01 3.60
C TYR A 86 -4.97 17.53 3.66
N GLU A 87 -6.13 18.03 3.24
CA GLU A 87 -6.40 19.47 3.25
C GLU A 87 -6.38 20.04 4.68
N ASP A 88 -6.91 19.30 5.66
CA ASP A 88 -6.91 19.69 7.08
C ASP A 88 -5.47 19.83 7.62
N LEU A 89 -4.62 18.83 7.35
CA LEU A 89 -3.25 18.82 7.86
C LEU A 89 -2.30 19.75 7.09
N ARG A 90 -2.58 20.00 5.81
CA ARG A 90 -1.78 20.91 4.98
C ARG A 90 -1.83 22.34 5.51
N GLU A 91 -2.93 22.78 6.10
CA GLU A 91 -3.06 24.12 6.69
C GLU A 91 -2.05 24.36 7.81
N VAL A 92 -1.77 23.33 8.62
CA VAL A 92 -0.88 23.41 9.78
C VAL A 92 0.54 22.87 9.52
N ALA A 93 0.70 22.03 8.50
CA ALA A 93 1.96 21.39 8.12
C ALA A 93 2.16 21.42 6.58
N PRO A 94 2.38 22.59 5.96
CA PRO A 94 2.47 22.74 4.51
C PRO A 94 3.66 22.01 3.86
N GLN A 95 4.64 21.58 4.66
CA GLN A 95 5.78 20.75 4.26
C GLN A 95 5.50 19.24 4.29
N LEU A 96 4.35 18.82 4.83
CA LEU A 96 4.03 17.41 5.04
C LEU A 96 3.81 16.70 3.71
N ILE A 97 4.50 15.57 3.52
CA ILE A 97 4.15 14.61 2.46
C ILE A 97 3.08 13.69 3.03
N TYR A 98 1.84 13.89 2.60
CA TYR A 98 0.71 13.05 3.01
C TYR A 98 0.56 11.93 2.00
N CYS A 99 0.56 10.68 2.43
CA CYS A 99 0.42 9.53 1.55
C CYS A 99 -0.79 8.67 1.94
N SER A 100 -1.74 8.57 1.03
CA SER A 100 -2.88 7.67 1.11
C SER A 100 -2.61 6.40 0.32
N VAL A 101 -2.93 5.25 0.90
CA VAL A 101 -2.88 3.94 0.22
C VAL A 101 -4.25 3.27 0.32
N SER A 102 -4.98 3.17 -0.79
CA SER A 102 -6.33 2.56 -0.80
C SER A 102 -6.46 1.45 -1.85
N GLY A 103 -7.64 0.81 -1.93
CA GLY A 103 -7.90 -0.20 -2.96
C GLY A 103 -7.89 0.34 -4.38
N TYR A 104 -8.60 1.46 -4.57
CA TYR A 104 -8.99 1.97 -5.89
C TYR A 104 -8.64 3.45 -6.11
N GLY A 105 -7.94 4.09 -5.17
CA GLY A 105 -7.57 5.51 -5.22
C GLY A 105 -8.52 6.39 -4.42
N GLN A 106 -8.22 7.69 -4.37
CA GLN A 106 -9.08 8.71 -3.73
C GLN A 106 -10.20 9.20 -4.65
N THR A 107 -10.17 8.83 -5.93
CA THR A 107 -11.13 9.29 -6.96
C THR A 107 -11.69 8.11 -7.76
N GLY A 108 -12.74 8.38 -8.55
CA GLY A 108 -13.38 7.38 -9.39
C GLY A 108 -14.52 6.60 -8.70
N PRO A 109 -15.28 5.82 -9.47
CA PRO A 109 -16.53 5.20 -9.02
C PRO A 109 -16.35 4.13 -7.93
N GLU A 110 -15.14 3.57 -7.83
CA GLU A 110 -14.80 2.47 -6.94
C GLU A 110 -14.06 2.93 -5.67
N SER A 111 -13.79 4.24 -5.53
CA SER A 111 -12.97 4.84 -4.47
C SER A 111 -13.43 4.46 -3.05
N HIS A 112 -14.73 4.34 -2.81
CA HIS A 112 -15.27 4.00 -1.49
C HIS A 112 -15.38 2.49 -1.23
N LYS A 113 -14.99 1.62 -2.16
CA LYS A 113 -15.01 0.17 -1.93
C LYS A 113 -13.76 -0.27 -1.15
N PRO A 114 -13.91 -1.26 -0.24
CA PRO A 114 -12.76 -1.85 0.43
C PRO A 114 -11.86 -2.56 -0.59
N GLY A 115 -10.56 -2.31 -0.49
CA GLY A 115 -9.54 -2.98 -1.29
C GLY A 115 -8.77 -3.97 -0.47
N TYR A 116 -8.70 -5.21 -0.95
CA TYR A 116 -7.81 -6.24 -0.42
C TYR A 116 -6.97 -6.79 -1.57
N ASP A 117 -5.75 -7.24 -1.26
CA ASP A 117 -4.80 -7.81 -2.23
C ASP A 117 -5.45 -8.81 -3.19
N SER A 118 -6.23 -9.76 -2.66
CA SER A 118 -6.87 -10.80 -3.48
C SER A 118 -7.88 -10.21 -4.48
N ILE A 119 -8.67 -9.22 -4.08
CA ILE A 119 -9.64 -8.56 -4.96
C ILE A 119 -8.91 -7.75 -6.03
N ALA A 120 -7.93 -6.93 -5.64
CA ALA A 120 -7.17 -6.13 -6.57
C ALA A 120 -6.37 -7.01 -7.56
N SER A 121 -5.79 -8.12 -7.08
CA SER A 121 -5.11 -9.13 -7.87
C SER A 121 -6.03 -9.79 -8.91
N ALA A 122 -7.29 -10.07 -8.55
CA ALA A 122 -8.28 -10.61 -9.47
C ALA A 122 -8.68 -9.59 -10.54
N VAL A 123 -9.11 -8.40 -10.11
CA VAL A 123 -9.65 -7.35 -10.99
C VAL A 123 -8.58 -6.78 -11.93
N SER A 124 -7.32 -6.73 -11.50
CA SER A 124 -6.20 -6.26 -12.33
C SER A 124 -5.67 -7.31 -13.31
N GLY A 125 -6.15 -8.55 -13.28
CA GLY A 125 -5.71 -9.61 -14.20
C GLY A 125 -4.50 -10.42 -13.74
N MET A 126 -3.90 -10.17 -12.57
CA MET A 126 -2.79 -10.99 -12.06
C MET A 126 -3.21 -12.45 -11.89
N MET A 127 -4.38 -12.69 -11.28
CA MET A 127 -4.88 -14.06 -11.11
C MET A 127 -5.15 -14.73 -12.46
N HIS A 128 -5.69 -13.97 -13.43
CA HIS A 128 -6.02 -14.50 -14.75
C HIS A 128 -4.80 -15.11 -15.45
N ILE A 129 -3.61 -14.55 -15.26
CA ILE A 129 -2.36 -15.02 -15.86
C ILE A 129 -1.55 -15.96 -14.95
N THR A 130 -2.03 -16.25 -13.74
CA THR A 130 -1.31 -17.08 -12.77
C THR A 130 -2.02 -18.42 -12.59
N GLY A 131 -1.28 -19.52 -12.73
CA GLY A 131 -1.77 -20.87 -12.47
C GLY A 131 -1.43 -21.86 -13.59
N PRO A 132 -1.89 -23.12 -13.47
CA PRO A 132 -1.76 -24.13 -14.52
C PRO A 132 -2.46 -23.68 -15.82
N GLU A 133 -1.93 -24.07 -16.97
CA GLU A 133 -2.46 -23.68 -18.30
C GLU A 133 -3.96 -24.02 -18.45
N ASP A 134 -4.34 -25.24 -18.12
CA ASP A 134 -5.73 -25.72 -18.18
C ASP A 134 -6.45 -25.68 -16.82
N GLY A 135 -5.91 -24.94 -15.84
CA GLY A 135 -6.45 -24.84 -14.49
C GLY A 135 -7.20 -23.54 -14.22
N ASP A 136 -7.84 -23.47 -13.05
CA ASP A 136 -8.45 -22.24 -12.54
C ASP A 136 -7.38 -21.16 -12.24
N PRO A 137 -7.73 -19.86 -12.34
CA PRO A 137 -6.90 -18.77 -11.85
C PRO A 137 -6.51 -18.98 -10.38
N VAL A 138 -5.23 -18.82 -10.06
CA VAL A 138 -4.74 -18.93 -8.67
C VAL A 138 -4.16 -17.61 -8.19
N ARG A 139 -4.34 -17.35 -6.89
CA ARG A 139 -3.64 -16.25 -6.22
C ARG A 139 -2.15 -16.61 -6.10
N PRO A 140 -1.22 -15.67 -6.36
CA PRO A 140 0.17 -15.85 -5.99
C PRO A 140 0.34 -16.17 -4.49
N GLY A 141 1.42 -16.88 -4.13
CA GLY A 141 1.67 -17.31 -2.75
C GLY A 141 1.96 -16.19 -1.74
N LEU A 142 2.09 -14.95 -2.22
CA LEU A 142 2.30 -13.75 -1.41
C LEU A 142 1.28 -12.68 -1.83
N ALA A 143 1.09 -11.68 -0.97
CA ALA A 143 0.30 -10.49 -1.28
C ALA A 143 1.04 -9.58 -2.27
N MET A 144 1.21 -10.05 -3.50
CA MET A 144 2.02 -9.38 -4.52
C MET A 144 1.50 -7.98 -4.85
N THR A 145 0.18 -7.75 -4.75
CA THR A 145 -0.39 -6.42 -4.98
C THR A 145 -0.03 -5.49 -3.84
N ASP A 146 -0.21 -5.91 -2.58
CA ASP A 146 0.17 -5.11 -1.41
C ASP A 146 1.67 -4.78 -1.42
N LEU A 147 2.52 -5.75 -1.77
CA LEU A 147 3.96 -5.57 -1.86
C LEU A 147 4.33 -4.58 -2.97
N ALA A 148 3.76 -4.73 -4.18
CA ALA A 148 3.97 -3.80 -5.27
C ALA A 148 3.52 -2.39 -4.91
N THR A 149 2.33 -2.23 -4.32
CA THR A 149 1.83 -0.93 -3.87
C THR A 149 2.74 -0.31 -2.82
N GLY A 150 3.21 -1.07 -1.83
CA GLY A 150 4.17 -0.60 -0.84
C GLY A 150 5.47 -0.09 -1.47
N LEU A 151 5.97 -0.76 -2.51
CA LEU A 151 7.16 -0.33 -3.26
C LEU A 151 6.91 0.93 -4.10
N TYR A 152 5.78 1.01 -4.79
CA TYR A 152 5.39 2.23 -5.53
C TYR A 152 5.20 3.42 -4.60
N THR A 153 4.51 3.22 -3.47
CA THR A 153 4.34 4.24 -2.43
C THR A 153 5.69 4.71 -1.88
N HIS A 154 6.60 3.78 -1.58
CA HIS A 154 7.95 4.14 -1.17
C HIS A 154 8.66 5.00 -2.23
N GLY A 155 8.63 4.60 -3.51
CA GLY A 155 9.22 5.37 -4.60
C GLY A 155 8.60 6.78 -4.74
N ALA A 156 7.28 6.89 -4.62
CA ALA A 156 6.57 8.16 -4.66
C ALA A 156 6.96 9.08 -3.49
N ILE A 157 7.09 8.54 -2.27
CA ILE A 157 7.55 9.28 -1.10
C ILE A 157 8.98 9.81 -1.32
N MET A 158 9.89 8.97 -1.84
CA MET A 158 11.26 9.40 -2.12
C MET A 158 11.30 10.52 -3.17
N ALA A 159 10.48 10.43 -4.23
CA ALA A 159 10.37 11.48 -5.23
C ALA A 159 9.79 12.78 -4.64
N ALA A 160 8.77 12.68 -3.78
CA ALA A 160 8.17 13.82 -3.10
C ALA A 160 9.16 14.51 -2.14
N LEU A 161 10.00 13.75 -1.42
CA LEU A 161 11.08 14.29 -0.59
C LEU A 161 12.08 15.10 -1.42
N LEU A 162 12.50 14.59 -2.58
CA LEU A 162 13.39 15.29 -3.51
C LEU A 162 12.76 16.56 -4.07
N GLN A 163 11.48 16.52 -4.43
CA GLN A 163 10.74 17.71 -4.88
C GLN A 163 10.67 18.76 -3.77
N ARG A 164 10.35 18.34 -2.55
CA ARG A 164 10.24 19.22 -1.38
C ARG A 164 11.54 19.95 -1.07
N GLN A 165 12.71 19.35 -1.32
CA GLN A 165 14.00 20.05 -1.18
C GLN A 165 14.13 21.27 -2.11
N ARG A 166 13.44 21.27 -3.26
CA ARG A 166 13.47 22.38 -4.23
C ARG A 166 12.36 23.39 -3.99
N THR A 167 11.19 22.93 -3.53
CA THR A 167 9.99 23.77 -3.42
C THR A 167 9.71 24.27 -2.00
N GLY A 168 10.26 23.60 -0.98
CA GLY A 168 9.91 23.78 0.43
C GLY A 168 8.50 23.29 0.79
N LYS A 169 7.77 22.68 -0.15
CA LYS A 169 6.36 22.30 0.01
C LYS A 169 6.17 20.79 -0.06
N GLY A 170 5.30 20.28 0.80
CA GLY A 170 4.78 18.93 0.73
C GLY A 170 3.73 18.78 -0.36
N LEU A 171 3.12 17.60 -0.42
CA LEU A 171 2.07 17.24 -1.38
C LEU A 171 1.28 16.02 -0.90
N HIS A 172 0.19 15.73 -1.59
CA HIS A 172 -0.57 14.49 -1.42
C HIS A 172 -0.15 13.44 -2.45
N ILE A 173 0.18 12.25 -1.96
CA ILE A 173 0.40 11.05 -2.76
C ILE A 173 -0.86 10.18 -2.64
N ASP A 174 -1.51 9.91 -3.77
CA ASP A 174 -2.58 8.93 -3.89
C ASP A 174 -2.03 7.65 -4.55
N CYS A 175 -1.77 6.63 -3.73
CA CYS A 175 -1.39 5.30 -4.20
C CYS A 175 -2.55 4.33 -4.01
N ASN A 176 -2.69 3.38 -4.93
CA ASN A 176 -3.72 2.35 -4.80
C ASN A 176 -3.33 0.98 -5.35
N LEU A 177 -4.00 -0.05 -4.82
CA LEU A 177 -3.76 -1.45 -5.17
C LEU A 177 -3.98 -1.72 -6.66
N LEU A 178 -5.10 -1.26 -7.21
CA LEU A 178 -5.47 -1.53 -8.60
C LEU A 178 -4.44 -0.97 -9.59
N SER A 179 -4.10 0.32 -9.51
CA SER A 179 -3.13 0.97 -10.39
C SER A 179 -1.74 0.35 -10.25
N SER A 180 -1.33 0.01 -9.03
CA SER A 180 -0.04 -0.62 -8.78
C SER A 180 0.05 -1.98 -9.47
N GLN A 181 -1.00 -2.79 -9.35
CA GLN A 181 -0.99 -4.12 -9.98
C GLN A 181 -1.09 -4.01 -11.51
N VAL A 182 -1.97 -3.15 -12.04
CA VAL A 182 -2.07 -2.96 -13.49
C VAL A 182 -0.73 -2.54 -14.08
N ALA A 183 0.04 -1.70 -13.39
CA ALA A 183 1.40 -1.33 -13.82
C ALA A 183 2.35 -2.53 -13.86
N CYS A 184 2.22 -3.50 -12.95
CA CYS A 184 3.04 -4.71 -12.91
C CYS A 184 2.73 -5.71 -14.04
N LEU A 185 1.61 -5.58 -14.77
CA LEU A 185 1.36 -6.42 -15.95
C LEU A 185 2.38 -6.20 -17.08
N THR A 186 3.02 -5.02 -17.14
CA THR A 186 4.11 -4.71 -18.07
C THR A 186 3.83 -5.14 -19.52
N HIS A 187 4.57 -6.13 -20.03
CA HIS A 187 4.48 -6.65 -21.38
C HIS A 187 3.18 -7.44 -21.65
N ILE A 188 2.57 -8.05 -20.63
CA ILE A 188 1.29 -8.75 -20.78
C ILE A 188 0.18 -7.77 -21.17
N ALA A 189 0.12 -6.62 -20.49
CA ALA A 189 -0.79 -5.54 -20.87
C ALA A 189 -0.46 -4.99 -22.27
N ALA A 190 0.84 -4.83 -22.57
CA ALA A 190 1.28 -4.34 -23.88
C ALA A 190 0.92 -5.30 -25.03
N ASN A 191 0.94 -6.62 -24.80
CA ASN A 191 0.54 -7.63 -25.79
C ASN A 191 -0.93 -7.46 -26.19
N TYR A 192 -1.81 -7.24 -25.22
CA TYR A 192 -3.21 -6.98 -25.49
C TYR A 192 -3.40 -5.62 -26.18
N LEU A 193 -2.83 -4.54 -25.63
CA LEU A 193 -3.03 -3.18 -26.12
C LEU A 193 -2.48 -2.96 -27.55
N ASN A 194 -1.33 -3.56 -27.87
CA ASN A 194 -0.65 -3.31 -29.15
C ASN A 194 -0.89 -4.41 -30.20
N ALA A 195 -1.21 -5.63 -29.78
CA ALA A 195 -1.35 -6.77 -30.69
C ALA A 195 -2.69 -7.52 -30.57
N GLY A 196 -3.61 -7.09 -29.69
CA GLY A 196 -4.90 -7.74 -29.49
C GLY A 196 -4.79 -9.16 -28.91
N LYS A 197 -3.61 -9.55 -28.42
CA LYS A 197 -3.36 -10.89 -27.90
C LYS A 197 -3.78 -10.94 -26.44
N GLU A 198 -4.88 -11.61 -26.17
CA GLU A 198 -5.34 -11.86 -24.81
C GLU A 198 -4.38 -12.81 -24.08
N ALA A 199 -4.08 -12.47 -22.83
CA ALA A 199 -3.20 -13.26 -21.99
C ALA A 199 -3.89 -14.54 -21.50
N ARG A 200 -3.08 -15.58 -21.27
CA ARG A 200 -3.53 -16.84 -20.66
C ARG A 200 -2.49 -17.33 -19.64
N ARG A 201 -2.86 -18.35 -18.87
CA ARG A 201 -1.97 -19.06 -17.97
C ARG A 201 -1.04 -19.96 -18.76
N TRP A 202 0.22 -20.04 -18.35
CA TRP A 202 1.25 -20.86 -18.99
C TRP A 202 1.89 -21.87 -18.02
N GLY A 203 1.33 -22.04 -16.82
CA GLY A 203 1.97 -22.84 -15.78
C GLY A 203 3.35 -22.27 -15.43
N THR A 204 4.39 -23.05 -15.65
CA THR A 204 5.79 -22.64 -15.41
C THR A 204 6.51 -22.17 -16.66
N ALA A 205 5.87 -22.21 -17.83
CA ALA A 205 6.50 -21.87 -19.11
C ALA A 205 6.45 -20.37 -19.41
N HIS A 206 7.46 -19.88 -20.15
CA HIS A 206 7.46 -18.55 -20.73
C HIS A 206 6.76 -18.55 -22.09
N GLU A 207 5.82 -17.64 -22.31
CA GLU A 207 5.03 -17.55 -23.55
C GLU A 207 5.89 -17.43 -24.83
N SER A 208 6.93 -16.59 -24.79
CA SER A 208 7.68 -16.18 -25.99
C SER A 208 9.08 -16.80 -26.12
N ILE A 209 9.53 -17.58 -25.13
CA ILE A 209 10.92 -18.07 -25.07
C ILE A 209 10.84 -19.57 -24.76
N VAL A 210 11.26 -20.40 -25.71
CA VAL A 210 11.13 -21.86 -25.61
C VAL A 210 12.46 -22.53 -26.00
N PRO A 211 13.03 -23.40 -25.14
CA PRO A 211 12.53 -23.84 -23.84
C PRO A 211 12.86 -22.86 -22.70
N TYR A 212 11.86 -22.45 -21.93
CA TYR A 212 12.03 -21.70 -20.68
C TYR A 212 10.89 -22.08 -19.72
N GLN A 213 11.12 -23.08 -18.87
CA GLN A 213 10.14 -23.62 -17.94
C GLN A 213 10.81 -24.42 -16.81
N VAL A 214 10.03 -24.86 -15.81
CA VAL A 214 10.50 -25.79 -14.77
C VAL A 214 10.60 -27.22 -15.34
N PHE A 215 11.65 -27.96 -14.94
CA PHE A 215 11.92 -29.35 -15.31
C PHE A 215 12.02 -30.25 -14.09
#